data_AF-A0A3N5A410-F1
#
_entry.id   AF-A0A3N5A410-F1
#
_cell.length_a   1.000
_cell.length_b   1.000
_cell.length_c   1.000
_cell.angle_alpha   90.00
_cell.angle_beta   90.00
_cell.angle_gamma   90.00
#
_symmetry.space_group_name_H-M   'P 1'
#
loop_
_entity.id
_entity.type
_entity.pdbx_description
1 polymer ?
#
loop_
_entity_poly.entity_id
_entity_poly.type
_entity_poly.pdbx_seq_one_letter_code
_entity_poly.pdbx_strand_id
1 'polypeptide(L)'
;MTLVLWAALTSAVALATRQRVVRSATAGTGQPWLVPALAAVCGAGAALAGRTWAETLAFAILGLAAAFLVVIDFAEYRLPDAIVLPTYPLFFGALTLAAALENDWSRLGRAAAAGGLLLVSYFILAWINPAGLGLGDVKLAGLLGGFLGWFGWPQVLMGTLAAFALVAVVSLILLALRRVGRKSEIPFGPWMIAGAAVGAAWQPLVLG
;
A
#
# COMPACT_ATOMS: atom_id res chain seq x y z
N MET A 1 -8.55 11.88 20.04
CA MET A 1 -9.91 11.86 19.44
C MET A 1 -9.86 11.57 17.93
N THR A 2 -8.95 12.19 17.18
CA THR A 2 -8.79 11.98 15.72
C THR A 2 -8.43 10.55 15.31
N LEU A 3 -7.54 9.86 16.04
CA LEU A 3 -7.15 8.46 15.74
C LEU A 3 -8.33 7.49 15.68
N VAL A 4 -9.18 7.51 16.72
CA VAL A 4 -10.34 6.62 16.84
C VAL A 4 -11.37 6.94 15.76
N LEU A 5 -11.56 8.23 15.43
CA LEU A 5 -12.47 8.66 14.37
C LEU A 5 -12.02 8.17 13.00
N TRP A 6 -10.73 8.30 12.65
CA TRP A 6 -10.22 7.84 11.37
C TRP A 6 -10.22 6.32 11.25
N ALA A 7 -9.85 5.61 12.31
CA ALA A 7 -9.94 4.15 12.36
C ALA A 7 -11.40 3.66 12.22
N ALA A 8 -12.34 4.28 12.93
CA ALA A 8 -13.75 3.94 12.84
C ALA A 8 -14.33 4.26 11.46
N LEU A 9 -13.95 5.39 10.87
CA LEU A 9 -14.40 5.82 9.55
C LEU A 9 -13.90 4.89 8.45
N THR A 10 -12.61 4.53 8.43
CA THR A 10 -12.08 3.58 7.44
C THR A 10 -12.69 2.19 7.61
N SER A 11 -12.90 1.71 8.84
CA SER A 11 -13.62 0.45 9.09
C SER A 11 -15.07 0.49 8.64
N ALA A 12 -15.79 1.58 8.91
CA ALA A 12 -17.19 1.74 8.50
C ALA A 12 -17.32 1.79 6.97
N VAL A 13 -16.45 2.55 6.30
CA VAL A 13 -16.40 2.61 4.84
C VAL A 13 -16.06 1.24 4.26
N ALA A 14 -15.08 0.53 4.84
CA ALA A 14 -14.73 -0.82 4.42
C ALA A 14 -15.93 -1.78 4.54
N LEU A 15 -16.66 -1.75 5.67
CA LEU A 15 -17.87 -2.56 5.86
C LEU A 15 -18.95 -2.23 4.82
N ALA A 16 -19.18 -0.95 4.55
CA ALA A 16 -20.21 -0.48 3.63
C ALA A 16 -19.91 -0.81 2.15
N THR A 17 -18.63 -0.72 1.74
CA THR A 17 -18.22 -0.99 0.35
C THR A 17 -17.87 -2.45 0.11
N ARG A 18 -17.67 -3.24 1.17
CA ARG A 18 -17.34 -4.68 1.09
C ARG A 18 -18.25 -5.44 0.15
N GLN A 19 -19.57 -5.30 0.29
CA GLN A 19 -20.51 -6.06 -0.55
C GLN A 19 -20.47 -5.66 -2.03
N ARG A 20 -20.02 -4.44 -2.37
CA ARG A 20 -19.91 -3.97 -3.75
C ARG A 20 -18.60 -4.37 -4.39
N VAL A 21 -17.49 -4.23 -3.65
CA VAL A 21 -16.13 -4.51 -4.14
C VAL A 21 -15.85 -6.01 -4.15
N VAL A 22 -16.45 -6.75 -3.22
CA VAL A 22 -16.06 -8.13 -2.92
C VAL A 22 -17.10 -9.16 -3.36
N ARG A 23 -18.06 -8.75 -4.20
CA ARG A 23 -19.05 -9.64 -4.83
C ARG A 23 -18.42 -10.76 -5.67
N SER A 24 -17.17 -10.59 -6.09
CA SER A 24 -16.44 -11.55 -6.93
C SER A 24 -15.36 -12.35 -6.18
N ALA A 25 -14.78 -11.82 -5.09
CA ALA A 25 -13.48 -12.30 -4.58
C ALA A 25 -13.46 -12.97 -3.19
N THR A 26 -14.53 -12.90 -2.39
CA THR A 26 -14.54 -13.52 -1.04
C THR A 26 -15.54 -14.64 -0.86
N ALA A 27 -16.02 -15.25 -1.96
CA ALA A 27 -16.73 -16.52 -1.85
C ALA A 27 -15.85 -17.61 -1.19
N GLY A 28 -14.52 -17.44 -1.15
CA GLY A 28 -13.58 -18.42 -0.59
C GLY A 28 -12.85 -18.06 0.72
N THR A 29 -12.80 -16.79 1.17
CA THR A 29 -12.10 -16.43 2.43
C THR A 29 -13.09 -16.35 3.59
N GLY A 30 -13.11 -17.39 4.43
CA GLY A 30 -14.03 -17.52 5.57
C GLY A 30 -13.84 -16.49 6.71
N GLN A 31 -13.18 -15.35 6.48
CA GLN A 31 -12.84 -14.37 7.52
C GLN A 31 -13.34 -12.95 7.16
N PRO A 32 -14.63 -12.65 7.38
CA PRO A 32 -15.27 -11.39 6.98
C PRO A 32 -14.75 -10.14 7.69
N TRP A 33 -14.03 -10.30 8.80
CA TRP A 33 -13.56 -9.23 9.67
C TRP A 33 -12.16 -8.71 9.33
N LEU A 34 -11.41 -9.40 8.46
CA LEU A 34 -10.02 -9.01 8.14
C LEU A 34 -9.93 -7.66 7.43
N VAL A 35 -10.77 -7.43 6.41
CA VAL A 35 -10.78 -6.16 5.66
C VAL A 35 -11.03 -4.96 6.57
N PRO A 36 -12.12 -4.92 7.39
CA PRO A 36 -12.36 -3.77 8.25
C PRO A 36 -11.32 -3.62 9.37
N ALA A 37 -10.73 -4.71 9.86
CA ALA A 37 -9.64 -4.67 10.84
C ALA A 37 -8.36 -4.05 10.24
N LEU A 38 -7.95 -4.50 9.06
CA LEU A 38 -6.82 -3.92 8.33
C LEU A 38 -7.09 -2.45 7.98
N ALA A 39 -8.30 -2.12 7.54
CA ALA A 39 -8.69 -0.73 7.27
C ALA A 39 -8.63 0.13 8.55
N ALA A 40 -9.00 -0.42 9.72
CA ALA A 40 -8.89 0.27 11.00
C ALA A 40 -7.42 0.60 11.32
N VAL A 41 -6.54 -0.40 11.17
CA VAL A 41 -5.10 -0.26 11.43
C VAL A 41 -4.48 0.76 10.48
N CYS A 42 -4.78 0.68 9.19
CA CYS A 42 -4.29 1.64 8.21
C CYS A 42 -4.86 3.05 8.45
N GLY A 43 -6.13 3.17 8.87
CA GLY A 43 -6.74 4.46 9.24
C GLY A 43 -6.11 5.08 10.49
N ALA A 44 -5.79 4.26 11.50
CA ALA A 44 -5.04 4.71 12.66
C ALA A 44 -3.62 5.15 12.28
N GLY A 45 -2.92 4.38 11.46
CA GLY A 45 -1.59 4.73 10.93
C GLY A 45 -1.60 6.03 10.12
N ALA A 46 -2.62 6.23 9.28
CA ALA A 46 -2.82 7.47 8.52
C ALA A 46 -2.96 8.69 9.44
N ALA A 47 -3.72 8.57 10.52
CA ALA A 47 -3.91 9.63 11.50
C ALA A 47 -2.69 9.88 12.41
N LEU A 48 -1.77 8.92 12.53
CA LEU A 48 -0.46 9.13 13.17
C LEU A 48 0.55 9.80 12.22
N ALA A 49 0.49 9.47 10.93
CA ALA A 49 1.46 9.93 9.94
C ALA A 49 1.11 11.30 9.33
N GLY A 50 -0.18 11.63 9.24
CA GLY A 50 -0.66 12.89 8.68
C GLY A 50 -0.53 14.06 9.65
N ARG A 51 0.08 15.16 9.18
CA ARG A 51 0.16 16.44 9.91
C ARG A 51 -1.08 17.28 9.71
N THR A 52 -1.67 17.22 8.51
CA THR A 52 -2.92 17.90 8.17
C THR A 52 -4.05 16.89 7.93
N TRP A 53 -5.28 17.38 7.99
CA TRP A 53 -6.45 16.55 7.67
C TRP A 53 -6.44 16.07 6.21
N ALA A 54 -5.84 16.84 5.29
CA ALA A 54 -5.69 16.47 3.88
C ALA A 54 -4.64 15.36 3.68
N GLU A 55 -3.48 15.44 4.36
CA GLU A 55 -2.51 14.33 4.40
C GLU A 55 -3.15 13.06 5.00
N THR A 56 -3.86 13.20 6.11
CA THR A 56 -4.55 12.08 6.77
C THR A 56 -5.57 11.44 5.84
N LEU A 57 -6.34 12.25 5.09
CA LEU A 57 -7.29 11.77 4.10
C LEU A 57 -6.60 10.98 2.99
N ALA A 58 -5.50 11.50 2.43
CA ALA A 58 -4.72 10.81 1.39
C ALA A 58 -4.25 9.43 1.89
N PHE A 59 -3.68 9.38 3.09
CA PHE A 59 -3.17 8.15 3.68
C PHE A 59 -4.29 7.17 4.05
N ALA A 60 -5.44 7.67 4.50
CA ALA A 60 -6.61 6.84 4.79
C ALA A 60 -7.20 6.21 3.51
N ILE A 61 -7.24 6.96 2.40
CA ILE A 61 -7.67 6.43 1.08
C ILE A 61 -6.73 5.31 0.63
N LEU A 62 -5.41 5.54 0.68
CA LEU A 62 -4.43 4.53 0.31
C LEU A 62 -4.51 3.30 1.24
N GLY A 63 -4.65 3.53 2.55
CA GLY A 63 -4.78 2.49 3.56
C GLY A 63 -6.03 1.63 3.39
N LEU A 64 -7.16 2.25 3.04
CA LEU A 64 -8.40 1.54 2.74
C LEU A 64 -8.24 0.67 1.49
N ALA A 65 -7.66 1.21 0.41
CA ALA A 65 -7.37 0.45 -0.80
C ALA A 65 -6.43 -0.73 -0.49
N ALA A 66 -5.36 -0.48 0.26
CA ALA A 66 -4.41 -1.49 0.71
C ALA A 66 -5.09 -2.63 1.48
N ALA A 67 -6.00 -2.33 2.41
CA ALA A 67 -6.74 -3.34 3.17
C ALA A 67 -7.55 -4.30 2.29
N PHE A 68 -8.21 -3.78 1.24
CA PHE A 68 -8.90 -4.62 0.26
C PHE A 68 -7.92 -5.43 -0.60
N LEU A 69 -6.85 -4.78 -1.08
CA LEU A 69 -5.85 -5.42 -1.93
C LEU A 69 -5.12 -6.55 -1.23
N VAL A 70 -4.78 -6.42 0.06
CA VAL A 70 -4.17 -7.50 0.85
C VAL A 70 -5.06 -8.74 0.87
N VAL A 71 -6.35 -8.57 1.18
CA VAL A 71 -7.26 -9.72 1.31
C VAL A 71 -7.55 -10.38 -0.04
N ILE A 72 -7.66 -9.60 -1.11
CA ILE A 72 -7.90 -10.13 -2.46
C ILE A 72 -6.63 -10.81 -3.00
N ASP A 73 -5.45 -10.22 -2.78
CA ASP A 73 -4.18 -10.79 -3.25
C ASP A 73 -3.88 -12.13 -2.56
N PHE A 74 -4.15 -12.25 -1.26
CA PHE A 74 -4.05 -13.54 -0.55
C PHE A 74 -5.06 -14.60 -1.03
N ALA A 75 -6.22 -14.18 -1.54
CA ALA A 75 -7.28 -15.09 -1.97
C ALA A 75 -7.10 -15.56 -3.42
N GLU A 76 -6.67 -14.66 -4.31
CA GLU A 76 -6.71 -14.86 -5.75
C GLU A 76 -5.39 -14.62 -6.49
N TYR A 77 -4.32 -14.18 -5.79
CA TYR A 77 -3.04 -13.79 -6.41
C TYR A 77 -3.23 -12.74 -7.52
N ARG A 78 -4.19 -11.83 -7.32
CA ARG A 78 -4.58 -10.81 -8.28
C ARG A 78 -4.87 -9.49 -7.58
N LEU A 79 -4.36 -8.40 -8.16
CA LEU A 79 -4.72 -7.04 -7.76
C LEU A 79 -5.74 -6.44 -8.75
N PRO A 80 -7.00 -6.20 -8.34
CA PRO A 80 -8.02 -5.67 -9.23
C PRO A 80 -7.75 -4.20 -9.59
N ASP A 81 -7.67 -3.93 -10.90
CA ASP A 81 -7.60 -2.57 -11.45
C ASP A 81 -8.77 -1.69 -11.00
N ALA A 82 -9.93 -2.29 -10.74
CA ALA A 82 -11.11 -1.61 -10.22
C ALA A 82 -10.89 -0.93 -8.85
N ILE A 83 -9.87 -1.32 -8.09
CA ILE A 83 -9.50 -0.68 -6.81
C ILE A 83 -8.30 0.24 -7.01
N VAL A 84 -7.29 -0.22 -7.75
CA VAL A 84 -6.04 0.52 -7.91
C VAL A 84 -6.24 1.81 -8.73
N LEU A 85 -6.94 1.74 -9.87
CA LEU A 85 -7.15 2.89 -10.75
C LEU A 85 -7.90 4.06 -10.09
N PRO A 86 -9.03 3.86 -9.40
CA PRO A 86 -9.70 4.98 -8.72
C PRO A 86 -8.89 5.52 -7.53
N THR A 87 -7.97 4.72 -6.97
CA THR A 87 -7.12 5.19 -5.86
C THR A 87 -6.13 6.25 -6.30
N TYR A 88 -5.61 6.19 -7.54
CA TYR A 88 -4.67 7.20 -8.08
C TYR A 88 -5.18 8.64 -7.99
N PRO A 89 -6.31 9.01 -8.64
CA PRO A 89 -6.78 10.40 -8.62
C PRO A 89 -7.23 10.84 -7.23
N LEU A 90 -7.79 9.92 -6.41
CA LEU A 90 -8.19 10.24 -5.05
C LEU A 90 -6.98 10.53 -4.15
N PHE A 91 -5.95 9.69 -4.23
CA PHE A 91 -4.73 9.82 -3.45
C PHE A 91 -3.94 11.07 -3.85
N PHE A 92 -3.61 11.22 -5.14
CA PHE A 92 -2.85 12.38 -5.60
C PHE A 92 -3.66 13.68 -5.53
N GLY A 93 -4.99 13.62 -5.67
CA GLY A 93 -5.87 14.77 -5.44
C GLY A 93 -5.83 15.24 -3.98
N ALA A 94 -5.89 14.32 -3.03
CA ALA A 94 -5.76 14.65 -1.61
C ALA A 94 -4.35 15.17 -1.24
N LEU A 95 -3.30 14.59 -1.82
CA LEU A 95 -1.93 15.13 -1.67
C LEU A 95 -1.76 16.53 -2.29
N THR A 96 -2.41 16.79 -3.42
CA THR A 96 -2.39 18.12 -4.05
C THR A 96 -3.06 19.15 -3.15
N LEU A 97 -4.17 18.79 -2.52
CA LEU A 97 -4.82 19.63 -1.53
C LEU A 97 -3.92 19.88 -0.31
N ALA A 98 -3.25 18.84 0.20
CA ALA A 98 -2.29 18.98 1.29
C ALA A 98 -1.13 19.92 0.92
N ALA A 99 -0.56 19.77 -0.28
CA ALA A 99 0.51 20.63 -0.77
C ALA A 99 0.07 22.08 -0.91
N ALA A 100 -1.17 22.33 -1.36
CA ALA A 100 -1.74 23.67 -1.46
C ALA A 100 -1.96 24.31 -0.08
N LEU A 101 -2.43 23.55 0.91
CA LEU A 101 -2.65 24.04 2.27
C LEU A 101 -1.34 24.37 3.00
N GLU A 102 -0.29 23.58 2.77
CA GLU A 102 1.03 23.75 3.39
C GLU A 102 1.97 24.62 2.56
N ASN A 103 1.56 25.02 1.35
CA ASN A 103 2.35 25.70 0.33
C ASN A 103 3.69 24.98 0.01
N ASP A 104 3.70 23.64 0.11
CA ASP A 104 4.87 22.80 -0.08
C ASP A 104 4.70 21.88 -1.31
N TRP A 105 4.76 22.51 -2.48
CA TRP A 105 4.70 21.83 -3.77
C TRP A 105 5.90 20.90 -4.02
N SER A 106 7.00 21.11 -3.30
CA SER A 106 8.21 20.29 -3.42
C SER A 106 7.95 18.84 -2.99
N ARG A 107 7.14 18.64 -1.93
CA ARG A 107 6.70 17.31 -1.49
C ARG A 107 5.84 16.60 -2.53
N LEU A 108 4.93 17.32 -3.17
CA LEU A 108 4.08 16.77 -4.22
C LEU A 108 4.92 16.35 -5.43
N GLY A 109 5.87 17.19 -5.85
CA GLY A 109 6.79 16.87 -6.94
C GLY A 109 7.63 15.63 -6.63
N ARG A 110 8.16 15.53 -5.40
CA ARG A 110 8.92 14.35 -4.94
C ARG A 110 8.06 13.09 -4.87
N ALA A 111 6.82 13.19 -4.37
CA ALA A 111 5.87 12.09 -4.36
C ALA A 111 5.57 11.60 -5.78
N ALA A 112 5.26 12.51 -6.71
CA ALA A 112 5.02 12.15 -8.11
C ALA A 112 6.25 11.50 -8.76
N ALA A 113 7.45 12.05 -8.52
CA ALA A 113 8.70 11.51 -9.04
C ALA A 113 9.01 10.11 -8.48
N ALA A 114 8.86 9.90 -7.18
CA ALA A 114 9.08 8.61 -6.53
C ALA A 114 8.04 7.56 -6.98
N GLY A 115 6.77 7.97 -7.10
CA GLY A 115 5.72 7.12 -7.65
C GLY A 115 6.00 6.70 -9.09
N GLY A 116 6.38 7.64 -9.96
CA GLY A 116 6.79 7.36 -11.33
C GLY A 116 8.01 6.45 -11.41
N LEU A 117 9.03 6.70 -10.58
CA LEU A 117 10.24 5.89 -10.52
C LEU A 117 9.94 4.44 -10.14
N LEU A 118 9.17 4.21 -9.07
CA LEU A 118 8.83 2.85 -8.67
C LEU A 118 7.92 2.16 -9.68
N LEU A 119 6.95 2.87 -10.26
CA LEU A 119 6.09 2.33 -11.31
C LEU A 119 6.92 1.86 -12.51
N VAL A 120 7.83 2.70 -13.01
CA VAL A 120 8.70 2.34 -14.15
C VAL A 120 9.65 1.21 -13.77
N SER A 121 10.25 1.26 -12.58
CA SER A 121 11.19 0.23 -12.12
C SER A 121 10.53 -1.14 -12.01
N TYR A 122 9.34 -1.20 -11.41
CA TYR A 122 8.56 -2.42 -11.31
C TYR A 122 8.02 -2.87 -12.66
N PHE A 123 7.67 -1.94 -13.56
CA PHE A 123 7.28 -2.27 -14.93
C PHE A 123 8.42 -2.94 -15.70
N ILE A 124 9.65 -2.43 -15.57
CA ILE A 124 10.85 -3.04 -16.16
C ILE A 124 11.08 -4.44 -15.58
N LEU A 125 10.93 -4.62 -14.27
CA LEU A 125 11.04 -5.94 -13.64
C LEU A 125 9.98 -6.92 -14.14
N ALA A 126 8.72 -6.48 -14.25
CA ALA A 126 7.63 -7.27 -14.82
C ALA A 126 7.87 -7.61 -16.30
N TRP A 127 8.49 -6.70 -17.06
CA TRP A 127 8.84 -6.94 -18.46
C TRP A 127 9.93 -8.00 -18.59
N ILE A 128 10.97 -7.94 -17.75
CA ILE A 128 12.08 -8.90 -17.77
C ILE A 128 11.65 -10.27 -17.24
N ASN A 129 10.82 -10.30 -16.19
CA ASN A 129 10.33 -11.53 -15.58
C ASN A 129 8.80 -11.51 -15.39
N PRO A 130 8.03 -11.72 -16.47
CA PRO A 130 6.57 -11.65 -16.43
C PRO A 130 5.93 -12.77 -15.61
N ALA A 131 6.65 -13.86 -15.36
CA ALA A 131 6.19 -14.95 -14.49
C ALA A 131 6.40 -14.65 -13.00
N GLY A 132 7.19 -13.64 -12.66
CA GLY A 132 7.55 -13.32 -11.27
C GLY A 132 6.79 -12.14 -10.66
N LEU A 133 6.30 -11.19 -11.48
CA LEU A 133 5.68 -9.97 -10.98
C LEU A 133 4.47 -9.56 -11.82
N GLY A 134 3.31 -9.40 -11.16
CA GLY A 134 2.07 -9.06 -11.83
C GLY A 134 1.99 -7.58 -12.18
N LEU A 135 1.32 -7.23 -13.28
CA LEU A 135 1.07 -5.82 -13.64
C LEU A 135 0.28 -5.04 -12.57
N GLY A 136 -0.46 -5.74 -11.71
CA GLY A 136 -1.12 -5.14 -10.56
C GLY A 136 -0.13 -4.65 -9.49
N ASP A 137 0.94 -5.41 -9.23
CA ASP A 137 2.00 -5.03 -8.30
C ASP A 137 2.74 -3.78 -8.79
N VAL A 138 2.94 -3.66 -10.11
CA VAL A 138 3.54 -2.46 -10.74
C VAL A 138 2.73 -1.21 -10.44
N LYS A 139 1.40 -1.29 -10.56
CA LYS A 139 0.52 -0.15 -10.28
C LYS A 139 0.46 0.16 -8.79
N LEU A 140 0.51 -0.84 -7.93
CA LEU A 140 0.59 -0.64 -6.49
C LEU A 140 1.94 0.00 -6.09
N ALA A 141 3.04 -0.40 -6.73
CA ALA A 141 4.37 0.20 -6.53
C ALA A 141 4.37 1.70 -6.78
N GLY A 142 3.64 2.17 -7.81
CA GLY A 142 3.49 3.60 -8.09
C GLY A 142 2.77 4.37 -6.97
N LEU A 143 1.68 3.80 -6.43
CA LEU A 143 0.96 4.40 -5.29
C LEU A 143 1.82 4.44 -4.03
N LEU A 144 2.50 3.32 -3.71
CA LEU A 144 3.39 3.24 -2.56
C LEU A 144 4.61 4.15 -2.71
N GLY A 145 5.15 4.29 -3.92
CA GLY A 145 6.22 5.24 -4.23
C GLY A 145 5.78 6.69 -4.04
N GLY A 146 4.55 7.02 -4.43
CA GLY A 146 3.95 8.33 -4.15
C GLY A 146 3.84 8.61 -2.66
N PHE A 147 3.34 7.64 -1.90
CA PHE A 147 3.22 7.72 -0.45
C PHE A 147 4.56 7.88 0.26
N LEU A 148 5.53 7.02 -0.04
CA LEU A 148 6.86 7.10 0.56
C LEU A 148 7.61 8.37 0.13
N GLY A 149 7.47 8.76 -1.15
CA GLY A 149 8.06 9.97 -1.69
C GLY A 149 7.53 11.25 -1.06
N TRP A 150 6.29 11.23 -0.54
CA TRP A 150 5.76 12.33 0.26
C TRP A 150 6.62 12.58 1.51
N PHE A 151 7.03 11.52 2.22
CA PHE A 151 7.91 11.60 3.39
C PHE A 151 9.37 11.90 3.00
N GLY A 152 9.88 11.25 1.96
CA GLY A 152 11.24 11.48 1.48
C GLY A 152 11.86 10.31 0.73
N TRP A 153 12.98 10.59 0.06
CA TRP A 153 13.78 9.57 -0.61
C TRP A 153 14.31 8.46 0.33
N PRO A 154 14.73 8.75 1.58
CA PRO A 154 15.13 7.70 2.51
C PRO A 154 14.01 6.71 2.79
N GLN A 155 12.77 7.18 2.91
CA GLN A 155 11.58 6.35 3.13
C GLN A 155 11.25 5.51 1.91
N VAL A 156 11.42 6.05 0.70
CA VAL A 156 11.30 5.28 -0.56
C VAL A 156 12.29 4.12 -0.57
N LEU A 157 13.56 4.39 -0.25
CA LEU A 157 14.60 3.37 -0.24
C LEU A 157 14.35 2.33 0.86
N MET A 158 14.05 2.77 2.09
CA MET A 158 13.79 1.84 3.19
C MET A 158 12.53 1.02 2.97
N GLY A 159 11.45 1.62 2.45
CA GLY A 159 10.21 0.91 2.17
C GLY A 159 10.35 -0.15 1.09
N THR A 160 11.10 0.17 0.02
CA THR A 160 11.41 -0.79 -1.05
C THR A 160 12.32 -1.91 -0.57
N LEU A 161 13.41 -1.59 0.12
CA LEU A 161 14.31 -2.60 0.71
C LEU A 161 13.58 -3.49 1.73
N ALA A 162 12.74 -2.92 2.59
CA ALA A 162 11.95 -3.67 3.55
C ALA A 162 10.97 -4.62 2.84
N ALA A 163 10.30 -4.17 1.77
CA ALA A 163 9.42 -5.04 0.98
C ALA A 163 10.19 -6.23 0.40
N PHE A 164 11.34 -6.00 -0.24
CA PHE A 164 12.17 -7.09 -0.78
C PHE A 164 12.71 -8.02 0.31
N ALA A 165 13.15 -7.48 1.45
CA ALA A 165 13.64 -8.26 2.58
C ALA A 165 12.53 -9.15 3.17
N LEU A 166 11.33 -8.61 3.37
CA LEU A 166 10.18 -9.37 3.88
C LEU A 166 9.82 -10.51 2.93
N VAL A 167 9.72 -10.23 1.62
CA VAL A 167 9.44 -11.26 0.62
C VAL A 167 10.53 -12.33 0.62
N ALA A 168 11.81 -11.94 0.68
CA ALA A 168 12.92 -12.88 0.71
C ALA A 168 12.87 -13.80 1.94
N VAL A 169 12.66 -13.24 3.13
CA VAL A 169 12.57 -14.00 4.39
C VAL A 169 11.39 -14.97 4.35
N VAL A 170 10.22 -14.50 3.93
CA VAL A 170 9.02 -15.33 3.85
C VAL A 170 9.18 -16.46 2.84
N SER A 171 9.75 -16.16 1.68
CA SER A 171 10.04 -17.16 0.63
C SER A 171 11.02 -18.22 1.15
N LEU A 172 12.07 -17.82 1.86
CA LEU A 172 13.04 -18.74 2.47
C LEU A 172 12.41 -19.64 3.53
N ILE A 173 11.58 -19.08 4.42
CA ILE A 173 10.87 -19.85 5.46
C ILE A 173 9.92 -20.87 4.83
N LEU A 174 9.12 -20.45 3.84
CA LEU A 174 8.18 -21.34 3.17
C LEU A 174 8.88 -22.45 2.38
N LEU A 175 10.03 -22.16 1.78
CA LEU A 175 10.88 -23.14 1.13
C LEU A 175 11.50 -24.12 2.13
N ALA A 176 12.00 -23.63 3.28
CA ALA A 176 12.56 -24.45 4.35
C ALA A 176 11.50 -25.39 4.96
N LEU A 177 10.28 -24.89 5.14
CA LEU A 177 9.13 -25.68 5.61
C LEU A 177 8.55 -26.60 4.53
N ARG A 178 9.10 -26.61 3.31
CA ARG A 178 8.63 -27.37 2.14
C ARG A 178 7.14 -27.18 1.83
N ARG A 179 6.56 -26.06 2.25
CA ARG A 179 5.14 -25.73 2.00
C ARG A 179 4.91 -25.15 0.61
N VAL A 180 5.97 -24.70 -0.05
CA VAL A 180 5.96 -23.99 -1.33
C VAL A 180 7.08 -24.59 -2.19
N GLY A 181 6.76 -24.94 -3.44
CA GLY A 181 7.75 -25.44 -4.40
C GLY A 181 8.55 -24.29 -5.01
N ARG A 182 9.68 -24.59 -5.68
CA ARG A 182 10.49 -23.59 -6.41
C ARG A 182 9.74 -22.79 -7.48
N LYS A 183 8.52 -23.21 -7.85
CA LYS A 183 7.66 -22.61 -8.88
C LYS A 183 6.34 -22.05 -8.34
N SER A 184 6.15 -22.06 -7.02
CA SER A 184 4.91 -21.57 -6.42
C SER A 184 4.98 -20.04 -6.29
N GLU A 185 3.98 -19.36 -6.83
CA GLU A 185 3.84 -17.91 -6.77
C GLU A 185 3.48 -17.49 -5.33
N ILE A 186 4.13 -16.45 -4.82
CA ILE A 186 3.89 -15.87 -3.49
C ILE A 186 3.27 -14.48 -3.72
N PRO A 187 2.17 -14.13 -3.04
CA PRO A 187 1.51 -12.85 -3.25
C PRO A 187 2.44 -11.72 -2.78
N PHE A 188 2.80 -10.82 -3.69
CA PHE A 188 3.81 -9.79 -3.46
C PHE A 188 3.20 -8.53 -2.80
N GLY A 189 1.93 -8.22 -3.09
CA GLY A 189 1.23 -7.03 -2.65
C GLY A 189 1.22 -6.81 -1.12
N PRO A 190 0.86 -7.80 -0.28
CA PRO A 190 0.86 -7.65 1.17
C PRO A 190 2.22 -7.27 1.75
N TRP A 191 3.30 -7.84 1.21
CA TRP A 191 4.66 -7.55 1.67
C TRP A 191 5.16 -6.20 1.18
N MET A 192 4.71 -5.73 0.01
CA MET A 192 4.93 -4.35 -0.43
C MET A 192 4.28 -3.34 0.51
N ILE A 193 3.02 -3.58 0.89
CA ILE A 193 2.28 -2.71 1.80
C ILE A 193 2.95 -2.71 3.19
N ALA A 194 3.35 -3.87 3.69
CA ALA A 194 4.09 -3.98 4.94
C ALA A 194 5.44 -3.26 4.88
N GLY A 195 6.19 -3.43 3.79
CA GLY A 195 7.44 -2.71 3.55
C GLY A 195 7.25 -1.20 3.52
N ALA A 196 6.21 -0.70 2.85
CA ALA A 196 5.89 0.72 2.84
C ALA A 196 5.46 1.25 4.22
N ALA A 197 4.74 0.47 5.02
CA ALA A 197 4.44 0.85 6.40
C ALA A 197 5.72 0.97 7.25
N VAL A 198 6.65 0.02 7.11
CA VAL A 198 7.96 0.07 7.77
C VAL A 198 8.78 1.27 7.29
N GLY A 199 8.81 1.52 5.97
CA GLY A 199 9.53 2.65 5.38
C GLY A 199 8.98 4.01 5.81
N ALA A 200 7.66 4.14 5.96
CA ALA A 200 7.02 5.36 6.46
C ALA A 200 7.24 5.55 7.97
N ALA A 201 7.21 4.46 8.74
CA ALA A 201 7.52 4.48 10.18
C ALA A 201 9.03 4.69 10.45
N TRP A 202 9.88 4.42 9.46
CA TRP A 202 11.30 4.69 9.53
C TRP A 202 11.55 6.19 9.54
N GLN A 203 11.56 6.76 10.74
CA GLN A 203 12.19 8.05 10.98
C GLN A 203 13.70 7.83 10.94
N PRO A 204 14.43 8.45 10.00
CA PRO A 204 15.88 8.42 10.08
C PRO A 204 16.30 9.03 11.43
N LEU A 205 16.94 8.21 12.27
CA LEU A 205 17.56 8.57 13.55
C LEU A 205 18.80 9.48 13.37
N VAL A 206 18.75 10.40 12.41
CA VAL A 206 19.85 11.24 11.94
C VAL A 206 19.25 12.64 11.70
N LEU A 207 19.41 13.71 12.49
CA LEU A 207 20.24 14.16 13.63
C LEU A 207 19.36 15.20 14.41
N GLY A 208 19.46 15.41 15.72
CA GLY A 208 20.65 15.95 16.39
C GLY A 208 20.70 17.46 16.19
#